data_AF-A0A9P1KGW4-F1
#
_entry.id   AF-A0A9P1KGW4-F1
#
_cell.length_a   1.000
_cell.length_b   1.000
_cell.length_c   1.000
_cell.angle_alpha   90.00
_cell.angle_beta   90.00
_cell.angle_gamma   90.00
#
_symmetry.space_group_name_H-M   'P 1'
#
loop_
_entity.id
_entity.type
_entity.pdbx_description
1 polymer ?
#
loop_
_entity_poly.entity_id
_entity_poly.type
_entity_poly.pdbx_seq_one_letter_code
_entity_poly.pdbx_strand_id
1 'polypeptide(L)'
;MPRRISIAPHLSTEELGRADHQAQEGLESRQYQIIWLLAKGKTTEEVQEITGYSRIWIYELVKRYNQLGLKGLGARRKGNPGHPPLIDDVTQAQLWQALQGTAPDGGLWNGRQVADWLTGVTGRKISRQRGWEILRQMTFRLRVPRPAHIESDEDEQQAWKKKLVTELEGLRRRYPDAQVQLWSEDEHRLGLKPVMRRIYVAEDCQPLAHINWKFEWLWLYGFVRPETGETYWWIIPYVNTTLFSRVLQEFAAEFKLGPNQHIMLVVDQAGWHGISVRI
;
A
#
# COMPACT_ATOMS: atom_id res chain seq x y z
N MET A 1 30.63 43.18 -46.20
CA MET A 1 30.16 41.81 -45.91
C MET A 1 29.99 41.66 -44.41
N PRO A 2 28.87 41.11 -43.90
CA PRO A 2 28.72 40.87 -42.47
C PRO A 2 29.79 39.88 -41.98
N ARG A 3 30.33 40.13 -40.79
CA ARG A 3 31.40 39.34 -40.17
C ARG A 3 30.84 37.96 -39.83
N ARG A 4 31.36 36.91 -40.47
CA ARG A 4 30.96 35.53 -40.17
C ARG A 4 31.38 35.16 -38.75
N ILE A 5 30.54 34.39 -38.07
CA ILE A 5 30.87 33.84 -36.75
C ILE A 5 32.06 32.88 -36.92
N SER A 6 33.11 33.08 -36.13
CA SER A 6 34.27 32.19 -36.12
C SER A 6 34.05 31.02 -35.16
N ILE A 7 34.31 29.81 -35.63
CA ILE A 7 34.30 28.58 -34.83
C ILE A 7 35.74 28.24 -34.45
N ALA A 8 36.01 28.03 -33.16
CA ALA A 8 37.32 27.62 -32.70
C ALA A 8 37.64 26.18 -33.17
N PRO A 9 38.89 25.88 -33.53
CA PRO A 9 39.27 24.60 -34.13
C PRO A 9 39.44 23.49 -33.08
N HIS A 10 38.45 23.31 -32.19
CA HIS A 10 38.45 22.23 -31.19
C HIS A 10 38.20 20.85 -31.83
N LEU A 11 37.53 20.83 -32.98
CA LEU A 11 37.36 19.67 -33.86
C LEU A 11 37.41 20.15 -35.30
N SER A 12 37.91 19.30 -36.19
CA SER A 12 37.79 19.50 -37.63
C SER A 12 36.32 19.39 -38.09
N THR A 13 36.03 19.97 -39.26
CA THR A 13 34.69 19.89 -39.87
C THR A 13 34.23 18.46 -40.11
N GLU A 14 35.15 17.53 -40.36
CA GLU A 14 34.84 16.10 -40.57
C GLU A 14 34.55 15.38 -39.25
N GLU A 15 35.27 15.73 -38.19
CA GLU A 15 35.03 15.20 -36.85
C GLU A 15 33.72 15.70 -36.27
N LEU A 16 33.35 16.95 -36.52
CA LEU A 16 32.04 17.51 -36.15
C LEU A 16 30.87 16.78 -36.83
N GLY A 17 31.03 16.43 -38.11
CA GLY A 17 30.02 15.64 -38.83
C GLY A 17 29.91 14.21 -38.31
N ARG A 18 31.05 13.58 -37.99
CA ARG A 18 31.08 12.25 -37.36
C ARG A 18 30.43 12.28 -35.97
N ALA A 19 30.74 13.30 -35.16
CA ALA A 19 30.18 13.47 -33.83
C ALA A 19 28.66 13.69 -33.84
N ASP A 20 28.13 14.45 -34.81
CA ASP A 20 26.68 14.59 -35.02
C ASP A 20 26.00 13.24 -35.28
N HIS A 21 26.54 12.45 -36.21
CA HIS A 21 25.98 11.13 -36.56
C HIS A 21 26.15 10.06 -35.47
N GLN A 22 27.15 10.20 -34.61
CA GLN A 22 27.44 9.24 -33.53
C GLN A 22 26.79 9.60 -32.18
N ALA A 23 26.28 10.83 -32.03
CA ALA A 23 25.68 11.27 -30.79
C ALA A 23 24.40 10.46 -30.45
N GLN A 24 24.35 9.93 -29.22
CA GLN A 24 23.22 9.12 -28.76
C GLN A 24 22.06 9.96 -28.19
N GLU A 25 22.31 11.19 -27.76
CA GLU A 25 21.31 12.10 -27.21
C GLU A 25 20.90 13.16 -28.24
N GLY A 26 19.60 13.29 -28.52
CA GLY A 26 19.10 14.16 -29.59
C GLY A 26 19.43 15.65 -29.41
N LEU A 27 19.56 16.13 -28.17
CA LEU A 27 20.01 17.51 -27.90
C LEU A 27 21.48 17.71 -28.27
N GLU A 28 22.31 16.68 -28.05
CA GLU A 28 23.74 16.73 -28.31
C GLU A 28 24.03 16.67 -29.81
N SER A 29 23.38 15.75 -30.54
CA SER A 29 23.42 15.71 -32.02
C SER A 29 23.06 17.06 -32.63
N ARG A 30 21.92 17.66 -32.24
CA ARG A 30 21.53 18.97 -32.76
C ARG A 30 22.54 20.08 -32.49
N GLN A 31 23.25 20.03 -31.37
CA GLN A 31 24.31 20.98 -31.07
C GLN A 31 25.55 20.76 -31.95
N TYR A 32 25.96 19.50 -32.17
CA TYR A 32 27.02 19.18 -33.14
C TYR A 32 26.65 19.61 -34.55
N GLN A 33 25.42 19.35 -35.00
CA GLN A 33 24.91 19.75 -36.31
C GLN A 33 25.04 21.26 -36.54
N ILE A 34 24.72 22.08 -35.53
CA ILE A 34 24.81 23.55 -35.63
C ILE A 34 26.25 24.02 -35.76
N ILE A 35 27.16 23.50 -34.92
CA ILE A 35 28.58 23.85 -34.99
C ILE A 35 29.20 23.35 -36.30
N TRP A 36 28.79 22.18 -36.77
CA TRP A 36 29.21 21.60 -38.04
C TRP A 36 28.80 22.42 -39.26
N LEU A 37 27.53 22.84 -39.34
CA LEU A 37 27.02 23.66 -40.44
C LEU A 37 27.74 25.02 -40.49
N LEU A 38 27.98 25.65 -39.33
CA LEU A 38 28.74 26.88 -39.25
C LEU A 38 30.21 26.68 -39.66
N ALA A 39 30.84 25.57 -39.25
CA ALA A 39 32.20 25.22 -39.66
C ALA A 39 32.32 24.93 -41.17
N LYS A 40 31.25 24.44 -41.80
CA LYS A 40 31.12 24.32 -43.27
C LYS A 40 30.93 25.66 -43.99
N GLY A 41 30.81 26.76 -43.26
CA GLY A 41 30.69 28.11 -43.81
C GLY A 41 29.27 28.56 -44.10
N LYS A 42 28.24 27.86 -43.58
CA LYS A 42 26.84 28.31 -43.63
C LYS A 42 26.65 29.56 -42.77
N THR A 43 25.73 30.43 -43.20
CA THR A 43 25.36 31.62 -42.41
C THR A 43 24.46 31.24 -41.24
N THR A 44 24.40 32.09 -40.21
CA THR A 44 23.51 31.88 -39.07
C THR A 44 22.04 31.78 -39.50
N GLU A 45 21.66 32.50 -40.56
CA GLU A 45 20.35 32.45 -41.19
C GLU A 45 20.03 31.06 -41.75
N GLU A 46 20.93 30.50 -42.55
CA GLU A 46 20.77 29.16 -43.12
C GLU A 46 20.70 28.11 -42.00
N VAL A 47 21.54 28.24 -40.96
CA VAL A 47 21.54 27.30 -39.83
C VAL A 47 20.25 27.39 -39.02
N GLN A 48 19.69 28.59 -38.85
CA GLN A 48 18.38 28.78 -38.23
C GLN A 48 17.28 28.07 -39.04
N GLU A 49 17.26 28.21 -40.36
CA GLU A 49 16.27 27.54 -41.22
C GLU A 49 16.39 26.01 -41.17
N ILE A 50 17.61 25.48 -41.17
CA ILE A 50 17.84 24.02 -41.15
C ILE A 50 17.49 23.41 -39.79
N THR A 51 17.87 24.07 -38.70
CA THR A 51 17.83 23.46 -37.35
C THR A 51 16.66 23.93 -36.49
N GLY A 52 16.01 25.03 -36.88
CA GLY A 52 14.88 25.65 -36.18
C GLY A 52 15.27 26.42 -34.90
N TYR A 53 16.57 26.57 -34.58
CA TYR A 53 17.01 27.30 -33.40
C TYR A 53 17.13 28.80 -33.64
N SER A 54 16.79 29.60 -32.63
CA SER A 54 16.92 31.06 -32.71
C SER A 54 18.38 31.49 -32.82
N ARG A 55 18.62 32.61 -33.53
CA ARG A 55 19.99 33.16 -33.68
C ARG A 55 20.66 33.41 -32.35
N ILE A 56 19.93 33.92 -31.36
CA ILE A 56 20.43 34.19 -30.00
C ILE A 56 21.01 32.90 -29.39
N TRP A 57 20.30 31.78 -29.53
CA TRP A 57 20.77 30.52 -28.99
C TRP A 57 21.95 29.95 -29.78
N ILE A 58 21.98 30.12 -31.10
CA ILE A 58 23.13 29.75 -31.95
C ILE A 58 24.38 30.54 -31.51
N TYR A 59 24.27 31.85 -31.30
CA TYR A 59 25.38 32.68 -30.81
C TYR A 59 25.89 32.22 -29.44
N GLU A 60 24.98 31.94 -28.50
CA GLU A 60 25.32 31.40 -27.18
C GLU A 60 26.01 30.03 -27.26
N LEU A 61 25.52 29.14 -28.12
CA LEU A 61 26.11 27.83 -28.35
C LEU A 61 27.52 27.95 -28.92
N VAL A 62 27.73 28.82 -29.92
CA VAL A 62 29.06 29.03 -30.50
C VAL A 62 30.02 29.64 -29.51
N LYS A 63 29.60 30.68 -28.77
CA LYS A 63 30.42 31.29 -27.72
C LYS A 63 30.88 30.23 -26.72
N ARG A 64 29.97 29.35 -26.32
CA ARG A 64 30.23 28.25 -25.39
C ARG A 64 31.18 27.21 -25.97
N TYR A 65 30.94 26.76 -27.21
CA TYR A 65 31.83 25.82 -27.90
C TYR A 65 33.24 26.40 -28.04
N ASN A 66 33.35 27.67 -28.43
CA ASN A 66 34.65 28.33 -28.59
C ASN A 66 35.43 28.39 -27.27
N GLN A 67 34.75 28.55 -26.13
CA GLN A 67 35.38 28.62 -24.81
C GLN A 67 35.71 27.24 -24.20
N LEU A 68 34.83 26.24 -24.39
CA LEU A 68 34.88 24.99 -23.63
C LEU A 68 35.06 23.74 -24.50
N GLY A 69 35.10 23.88 -25.83
CA GLY A 69 35.13 22.78 -26.79
C GLY A 69 33.96 21.81 -26.58
N LEU A 70 34.27 20.52 -26.62
CA LEU A 70 33.30 19.43 -26.43
C LEU A 70 32.54 19.51 -25.10
N LYS A 71 33.20 19.96 -24.01
CA LYS A 71 32.56 20.15 -22.69
C LYS A 71 31.49 21.25 -22.70
N GLY A 72 31.45 22.06 -23.76
CA GLY A 72 30.43 23.07 -23.99
C GLY A 72 29.13 22.51 -24.59
N LEU A 73 29.15 21.31 -25.16
CA LEU A 73 28.00 20.68 -25.81
C LEU A 73 27.31 19.68 -24.86
N GLY A 74 26.05 19.35 -25.14
CA GLY A 74 25.23 18.38 -24.38
C GLY A 74 24.29 18.97 -23.32
N ALA A 75 23.51 18.09 -22.67
CA ALA A 75 22.45 18.41 -21.71
C ALA A 75 22.98 18.72 -20.30
N ARG A 76 23.68 19.84 -20.13
CA ARG A 76 24.27 20.24 -18.83
C ARG A 76 23.25 20.55 -17.73
N ARG A 77 21.95 20.65 -18.06
CA ARG A 77 20.87 20.80 -17.07
C ARG A 77 20.72 19.57 -16.15
N LYS A 78 21.18 18.38 -16.57
CA LYS A 78 21.11 17.15 -15.76
C LYS A 78 21.92 17.25 -14.45
N GLY A 79 22.95 18.09 -14.42
CA GLY A 79 23.79 18.32 -13.24
C GLY A 79 23.46 19.59 -12.46
N ASN A 80 22.39 20.31 -12.83
CA ASN A 80 21.99 21.48 -12.04
C ASN A 80 21.49 20.99 -10.68
N PRO A 81 22.00 21.53 -9.56
CA PRO A 81 21.41 21.26 -8.26
C PRO A 81 19.96 21.72 -8.34
N GLY A 82 19.04 20.80 -8.14
CA GLY A 82 17.62 21.12 -8.02
C GLY A 82 17.37 22.03 -6.82
N HIS A 83 16.12 22.44 -6.61
CA HIS A 83 15.77 23.10 -5.36
C HIS A 83 16.13 22.22 -4.17
N PRO A 84 16.66 22.80 -3.07
CA PRO A 84 16.91 22.05 -1.85
C PRO A 84 15.66 21.29 -1.41
N PRO A 85 15.81 20.05 -0.91
CA PRO A 85 14.66 19.30 -0.42
C PRO A 85 14.00 20.06 0.74
N LEU A 86 12.67 19.91 0.85
CA LEU A 86 11.88 20.61 1.87
C LEU A 86 12.28 20.22 3.30
N ILE A 87 12.75 18.98 3.47
CA ILE A 87 13.29 18.44 4.71
C ILE A 87 14.73 17.99 4.45
N ASP A 88 15.62 18.27 5.40
CA ASP A 88 16.99 17.77 5.38
C ASP A 88 17.07 16.38 6.02
N ASP A 89 18.24 15.76 5.93
CA ASP A 89 18.48 14.41 6.46
C ASP A 89 18.24 14.33 7.98
N VAL A 90 18.53 15.42 8.70
CA VAL A 90 18.32 15.52 10.15
C VAL A 90 16.83 15.51 10.48
N THR A 91 16.04 16.34 9.81
CA THR A 91 14.58 16.39 10.00
C THR A 91 13.92 15.07 9.58
N GLN A 92 14.43 14.45 8.51
CA GLN A 92 13.95 13.14 8.07
C GLN A 92 14.21 12.04 9.12
N ALA A 93 15.39 12.05 9.77
CA ALA A 93 15.70 11.12 10.85
C ALA A 93 14.81 11.36 12.09
N GLN A 94 14.58 12.62 12.46
CA GLN A 94 13.66 12.98 13.55
C GLN A 94 12.22 12.52 13.26
N LEU A 95 11.75 12.70 12.02
CA LEU A 95 10.44 12.21 11.60
C LEU A 95 10.38 10.68 11.71
N TRP A 96 11.41 9.98 11.27
CA TRP A 96 11.47 8.52 11.36
C TRP A 96 11.34 8.04 12.81
N GLN A 97 12.03 8.71 13.74
CA GLN A 97 11.93 8.41 15.18
C GLN A 97 10.52 8.70 15.71
N ALA A 98 9.90 9.83 15.34
CA ALA A 98 8.54 10.17 15.77
C ALA A 98 7.51 9.14 15.29
N LEU A 99 7.67 8.60 14.08
CA LEU A 99 6.79 7.59 13.49
C LEU A 99 6.84 6.23 14.22
N GLN A 100 7.86 5.96 15.04
CA GLN A 100 7.91 4.76 15.89
C GLN A 100 7.01 4.88 17.13
N GLY A 101 6.63 6.10 17.50
CA GLY A 101 5.74 6.39 18.62
C GLY A 101 4.28 6.49 18.22
N THR A 102 3.42 6.72 19.21
CA THR A 102 2.00 7.03 18.99
C THR A 102 1.83 8.36 18.26
N ALA A 103 0.83 8.43 17.37
CA ALA A 103 0.49 9.70 16.74
C ALA A 103 -0.02 10.71 17.79
N PRO A 104 0.01 12.03 17.51
CA PRO A 104 -0.35 13.06 18.49
C PRO A 104 -1.78 12.96 19.06
N ASP A 105 -2.71 12.32 18.34
CA ASP A 105 -4.09 12.08 18.77
C ASP A 105 -4.31 10.72 19.45
N GLY A 106 -3.22 9.99 19.74
CA GLY A 106 -3.25 8.64 20.30
C GLY A 106 -3.58 7.55 19.28
N GLY A 107 -3.82 7.91 18.00
CA GLY A 107 -4.11 6.98 16.92
C GLY A 107 -2.88 6.55 16.10
N LEU A 108 -3.15 6.11 14.87
CA LEU A 108 -2.13 5.77 13.88
C LEU A 108 -1.73 6.99 13.05
N TRP A 109 -0.44 7.07 12.72
CA TRP A 109 0.10 8.14 11.89
C TRP A 109 -0.53 8.20 10.50
N ASN A 110 -0.86 9.41 10.03
CA ASN A 110 -1.33 9.69 8.68
C ASN A 110 -0.62 10.90 8.05
N GLY A 111 -0.77 11.07 6.73
CA GLY A 111 -0.07 12.12 5.99
C GLY A 111 -0.37 13.55 6.44
N ARG A 112 -1.58 13.81 6.96
CA ARG A 112 -1.92 15.12 7.56
C ARG A 112 -1.13 15.34 8.84
N GLN A 113 -1.11 14.36 9.75
CA GLN A 113 -0.38 14.47 11.01
C GLN A 113 1.13 14.64 10.78
N VAL A 114 1.69 13.97 9.76
CA VAL A 114 3.09 14.18 9.36
C VAL A 114 3.33 15.62 8.90
N ALA A 115 2.43 16.20 8.09
CA ALA A 115 2.54 17.59 7.66
C ALA A 115 2.42 18.57 8.84
N ASP A 116 1.49 18.32 9.76
CA ASP A 116 1.28 19.15 10.95
C ASP A 116 2.50 19.07 11.89
N TRP A 117 3.04 17.86 12.11
CA TRP A 117 4.26 17.64 12.91
C TRP A 117 5.48 18.33 12.31
N LEU A 118 5.72 18.16 11.00
CA LEU A 118 6.83 18.81 10.31
C LEU A 118 6.68 20.34 10.28
N THR A 119 5.46 20.86 10.23
CA THR A 119 5.21 22.31 10.35
C THR A 119 5.68 22.82 11.71
N GLY A 120 5.43 22.06 12.77
CA GLY A 120 5.91 22.38 14.13
C GLY A 120 7.45 22.38 14.23
N VAL A 121 8.11 21.37 13.67
CA VAL A 121 9.58 21.23 13.75
C VAL A 121 10.32 22.25 12.87
N THR A 122 9.83 22.47 11.65
CA THR A 122 10.53 23.33 10.67
C THR A 122 10.14 24.81 10.77
N GLY A 123 9.06 25.13 11.49
CA GLY A 123 8.47 26.48 11.53
C GLY A 123 7.89 26.96 10.19
N ARG A 124 7.83 26.08 9.17
CA ARG A 124 7.30 26.38 7.84
C ARG A 124 6.03 25.61 7.61
N LYS A 125 5.00 26.26 7.07
CA LYS A 125 3.73 25.61 6.78
C LYS A 125 3.91 24.55 5.68
N ILE A 126 3.70 23.29 6.02
CA ILE A 126 3.73 22.16 5.08
C ILE A 126 2.31 21.76 4.70
N SER A 127 2.05 21.57 3.41
CA SER A 127 0.73 21.14 2.93
C SER A 127 0.45 19.68 3.30
N ARG A 128 -0.82 19.33 3.49
CA ARG A 128 -1.23 17.95 3.83
C ARG A 128 -0.79 16.93 2.78
N GLN A 129 -0.87 17.29 1.50
CA GLN A 129 -0.38 16.47 0.39
C GLN A 129 1.11 16.15 0.58
N ARG A 130 1.90 17.14 1.01
CA ARG A 130 3.34 16.98 1.16
C ARG A 130 3.72 16.01 2.26
N GLY A 131 2.94 15.91 3.34
CA GLY A 131 3.16 14.88 4.36
C GLY A 131 3.00 13.45 3.82
N TRP A 132 2.03 13.21 2.92
CA TRP A 132 1.91 11.92 2.22
C TRP A 132 3.07 11.66 1.25
N GLU A 133 3.48 12.68 0.49
CA GLU A 133 4.62 12.56 -0.44
C GLU A 133 5.91 12.20 0.30
N ILE A 134 6.15 12.83 1.46
CA ILE A 134 7.32 12.56 2.32
C ILE A 134 7.30 11.11 2.81
N LEU A 135 6.16 10.61 3.32
CA LEU A 135 6.03 9.20 3.72
C LEU A 135 6.38 8.25 2.56
N ARG A 136 5.89 8.54 1.35
CA ARG A 136 6.19 7.75 0.15
C ARG A 136 7.67 7.82 -0.23
N GLN A 137 8.30 8.99 -0.12
CA GLN A 137 9.74 9.17 -0.37
C GLN A 137 10.59 8.41 0.67
N MET A 138 10.15 8.37 1.92
CA MET A 138 10.73 7.56 3.00
C MET A 138 10.38 6.07 2.89
N THR A 139 9.82 5.61 1.76
CA THR A 139 9.47 4.21 1.46
C THR A 139 8.38 3.59 2.34
N PHE A 140 7.62 4.39 3.11
CA PHE A 140 6.44 3.92 3.81
C PHE A 140 5.32 3.56 2.82
N ARG A 141 4.49 2.59 3.22
CA ARG A 141 3.38 2.09 2.39
C ARG A 141 2.05 2.39 3.06
N LEU A 142 1.10 2.87 2.27
CA LEU A 142 -0.29 3.01 2.71
C LEU A 142 -0.90 1.61 2.90
N ARG A 143 -1.41 1.34 4.10
CA ARG A 143 -2.11 0.10 4.45
C ARG A 143 -3.42 0.45 5.15
N VAL A 144 -4.43 -0.38 4.94
CA VAL A 144 -5.63 -0.36 5.78
C VAL A 144 -5.30 -1.18 7.03
N PRO A 145 -5.32 -0.58 8.23
CA PRO A 145 -5.08 -1.32 9.46
C PRO A 145 -6.15 -2.40 9.64
N ARG A 146 -5.76 -3.57 10.11
CA ARG A 146 -6.71 -4.61 10.46
C ARG A 146 -7.41 -4.18 11.77
N PRO A 147 -8.76 -4.14 11.81
CA PRO A 147 -9.46 -3.93 13.07
C PRO A 147 -9.05 -5.01 14.07
N ALA A 148 -8.78 -4.59 15.30
CA ALA A 148 -8.54 -5.47 16.44
C ALA A 148 -9.47 -5.03 17.58
N HIS A 149 -9.92 -5.98 18.41
CA HIS A 149 -10.71 -5.66 19.58
C HIS A 149 -9.80 -5.02 20.65
N ILE A 150 -10.30 -4.03 21.38
CA ILE A 150 -9.50 -3.29 22.38
C ILE A 150 -9.01 -4.22 23.49
N GLU A 151 -9.80 -5.22 23.83
CA GLU A 151 -9.50 -6.21 24.88
C GLU A 151 -8.78 -7.45 24.32
N SER A 152 -8.35 -7.45 23.05
CA SER A 152 -7.56 -8.57 22.52
C SER A 152 -6.15 -8.56 23.10
N ASP A 153 -5.84 -9.56 23.92
CA ASP A 153 -4.49 -9.84 24.40
C ASP A 153 -3.89 -11.02 23.61
N GLU A 154 -2.72 -10.82 23.00
CA GLU A 154 -2.04 -11.86 22.23
C GLU A 154 -1.47 -12.96 23.13
N ASP A 155 -0.96 -12.62 24.31
CA ASP A 155 -0.38 -13.58 25.25
C ASP A 155 -1.47 -14.48 25.83
N GLU A 156 -2.63 -13.92 26.17
CA GLU A 156 -3.80 -14.72 26.61
C GLU A 156 -4.26 -15.69 25.52
N GLN A 157 -4.30 -15.25 24.25
CA GLN A 157 -4.66 -16.12 23.13
C GLN A 157 -3.66 -17.26 22.94
N GLN A 158 -2.37 -17.01 23.07
CA GLN A 158 -1.35 -18.05 22.96
C GLN A 158 -1.41 -19.03 24.14
N ALA A 159 -1.60 -18.52 25.35
CA ALA A 159 -1.78 -19.34 26.54
C ALA A 159 -3.00 -20.26 26.41
N TRP A 160 -4.12 -19.73 25.91
CA TRP A 160 -5.33 -20.52 25.64
C TRP A 160 -5.08 -21.62 24.59
N LYS A 161 -4.42 -21.31 23.47
CA LYS A 161 -4.09 -22.31 22.44
C LYS A 161 -3.22 -23.43 23.01
N LYS A 162 -2.21 -23.09 23.82
CA LYS A 162 -1.34 -24.08 24.49
C LYS A 162 -2.13 -24.96 25.46
N LYS A 163 -3.04 -24.36 26.22
CA LYS A 163 -3.94 -25.09 27.12
C LYS A 163 -4.84 -26.05 26.34
N LEU A 164 -5.43 -25.61 25.23
CA LEU A 164 -6.29 -26.43 24.37
C LEU A 164 -5.58 -27.70 23.90
N VAL A 165 -4.34 -27.57 23.41
CA VAL A 165 -3.52 -28.71 22.98
C VAL A 165 -3.26 -29.68 24.14
N THR A 166 -2.96 -29.14 25.32
CA THR A 166 -2.70 -29.95 26.52
C THR A 166 -3.94 -30.76 26.94
N GLU A 167 -5.12 -30.14 26.92
CA GLU A 167 -6.39 -30.81 27.24
C GLU A 167 -6.74 -31.88 26.20
N LEU A 168 -6.51 -31.61 24.91
CA LEU A 168 -6.73 -32.58 23.83
C LEU A 168 -5.81 -33.81 23.97
N GLU A 169 -4.53 -33.61 24.28
CA GLU A 169 -3.61 -34.69 24.58
C GLU A 169 -4.01 -35.48 25.84
N GLY A 170 -4.48 -34.79 26.88
CA GLY A 170 -5.02 -35.40 28.08
C GLY A 170 -6.23 -36.30 27.79
N LEU A 171 -7.12 -35.85 26.91
CA LEU A 171 -8.28 -36.62 26.47
C LEU A 171 -7.87 -37.86 25.67
N ARG A 172 -6.90 -37.72 24.75
CA ARG A 172 -6.30 -38.85 24.00
C ARG A 172 -5.64 -39.88 24.92
N ARG A 173 -4.97 -39.45 26.00
CA ARG A 173 -4.39 -40.36 27.01
C ARG A 173 -5.45 -41.06 27.84
N ARG A 174 -6.58 -40.40 28.14
CA ARG A 174 -7.68 -40.98 28.91
C ARG A 174 -8.45 -42.03 28.12
N TYR A 175 -8.56 -41.86 26.80
CA TYR A 175 -9.25 -42.77 25.89
C TYR A 175 -8.32 -43.23 24.76
N PRO A 176 -7.34 -44.10 25.04
CA PRO A 176 -6.30 -44.48 24.08
C PRO A 176 -6.85 -45.32 22.91
N ASP A 177 -7.89 -46.10 23.15
CA ASP A 177 -8.52 -46.98 22.15
C ASP A 177 -9.59 -46.26 21.31
N ALA A 178 -9.85 -44.98 21.61
CA ALA A 178 -10.90 -44.20 20.98
C ALA A 178 -10.34 -43.12 20.05
N GLN A 179 -11.08 -42.82 18.98
CA GLN A 179 -10.75 -41.73 18.09
C GLN A 179 -11.16 -40.39 18.72
N VAL A 180 -10.19 -39.54 19.05
CA VAL A 180 -10.44 -38.21 19.61
C VAL A 180 -10.20 -37.12 18.56
N GLN A 181 -11.24 -36.34 18.27
CA GLN A 181 -11.22 -35.26 17.28
C GLN A 181 -11.44 -33.89 17.95
N LEU A 182 -10.84 -32.84 17.41
CA LEU A 182 -11.09 -31.46 17.80
C LEU A 182 -12.02 -30.79 16.79
N TRP A 183 -13.11 -30.21 17.28
CA TRP A 183 -14.05 -29.42 16.50
C TRP A 183 -14.22 -28.05 17.15
N SER A 184 -14.53 -27.05 16.33
CA SER A 184 -14.92 -25.70 16.77
C SER A 184 -16.32 -25.42 16.25
N GLU A 185 -17.10 -24.70 17.04
CA GLU A 185 -18.43 -24.26 16.67
C GLU A 185 -18.57 -22.75 16.88
N ASP A 186 -19.33 -22.12 15.98
CA ASP A 186 -19.65 -20.69 16.01
C ASP A 186 -20.99 -20.45 15.28
N GLU A 187 -21.70 -19.40 15.69
CA GLU A 187 -22.97 -19.02 15.09
C GLU A 187 -22.89 -17.73 14.29
N HIS A 188 -23.37 -17.80 13.04
CA HIS A 188 -23.44 -16.65 12.16
C HIS A 188 -24.88 -16.19 11.93
N ARG A 189 -25.15 -14.94 12.25
CA ARG A 189 -26.45 -14.31 11.97
C ARG A 189 -26.56 -13.89 10.51
N LEU A 190 -27.43 -14.56 9.77
CA LEU A 190 -27.83 -14.21 8.42
C LEU A 190 -29.06 -13.31 8.46
N GLY A 191 -29.06 -12.19 7.73
CA GLY A 191 -30.30 -11.42 7.60
C GLY A 191 -30.18 -10.20 6.69
N LEU A 192 -31.28 -9.45 6.65
CA LEU A 192 -31.49 -8.39 5.67
C LEU A 192 -30.87 -7.08 6.14
N LYS A 193 -29.53 -7.00 6.13
CA LYS A 193 -28.79 -5.77 6.38
C LYS A 193 -28.53 -5.01 5.08
N PRO A 194 -29.12 -3.82 4.86
CA PRO A 194 -28.86 -3.03 3.67
C PRO A 194 -27.38 -2.62 3.59
N VAL A 195 -26.79 -2.76 2.40
CA VAL A 195 -25.39 -2.38 2.15
C VAL A 195 -25.38 -1.11 1.30
N MET A 196 -24.98 0.00 1.91
CA MET A 196 -24.74 1.25 1.19
C MET A 196 -23.49 1.13 0.32
N ARG A 197 -23.58 1.62 -0.92
CA ARG A 197 -22.45 1.69 -1.86
C ARG A 197 -22.14 3.14 -2.21
N ARG A 198 -20.88 3.39 -2.56
CA ARG A 198 -20.45 4.69 -3.08
C ARG A 198 -21.07 4.90 -4.46
N ILE A 199 -21.62 6.08 -4.68
CA ILE A 199 -22.16 6.52 -5.97
C ILE A 199 -21.53 7.86 -6.34
N TYR A 200 -21.47 8.15 -7.64
CA TYR A 200 -21.07 9.47 -8.11
C TYR A 200 -22.29 10.40 -8.06
N VAL A 201 -22.09 11.60 -7.54
CA VAL A 201 -23.08 12.68 -7.49
C VAL A 201 -22.41 13.98 -7.92
N ALA A 202 -23.21 14.94 -8.38
CA ALA A 202 -22.71 16.28 -8.67
C ALA A 202 -22.08 16.90 -7.41
N GLU A 203 -21.14 17.82 -7.62
CA GLU A 203 -20.55 18.62 -6.54
C GLU A 203 -21.68 19.32 -5.75
N ASP A 204 -21.56 19.32 -4.42
CA ASP A 204 -22.56 19.84 -3.46
C ASP A 204 -23.94 19.14 -3.43
N CYS A 205 -24.07 17.95 -4.04
CA CYS A 205 -25.29 17.15 -3.94
C CYS A 205 -25.18 16.08 -2.82
N GLN A 206 -26.11 16.09 -1.87
CA GLN A 206 -26.25 15.03 -0.85
C GLN A 206 -27.41 14.09 -1.24
N PRO A 207 -27.15 12.91 -1.82
CA PRO A 207 -28.21 11.99 -2.23
C PRO A 207 -28.89 11.35 -1.01
N LEU A 208 -30.20 11.13 -1.12
CA LEU A 208 -30.97 10.35 -0.15
C LEU A 208 -31.18 8.94 -0.70
N ALA A 209 -30.81 7.93 0.10
CA ALA A 209 -31.13 6.54 -0.18
C ALA A 209 -32.26 6.09 0.75
N HIS A 210 -33.36 5.60 0.18
CA HIS A 210 -34.42 5.00 0.98
C HIS A 210 -33.99 3.61 1.42
N ILE A 211 -33.81 3.44 2.74
CA ILE A 211 -33.38 2.19 3.34
C ILE A 211 -34.55 1.59 4.12
N ASN A 212 -34.88 0.33 3.84
CA ASN A 212 -35.83 -0.44 4.65
C ASN A 212 -35.05 -1.36 5.59
N TRP A 213 -34.93 -0.97 6.86
CA TRP A 213 -34.28 -1.79 7.89
C TRP A 213 -35.25 -2.85 8.39
N LYS A 214 -35.04 -4.11 7.98
CA LYS A 214 -35.78 -5.26 8.50
C LYS A 214 -34.89 -6.06 9.46
N PHE A 215 -35.30 -6.16 10.72
CA PHE A 215 -34.61 -6.95 11.74
C PHE A 215 -35.06 -8.43 11.70
N GLU A 216 -35.04 -9.01 10.50
CA GLU A 216 -35.37 -10.41 10.25
C GLU A 216 -34.08 -11.19 10.04
N TRP A 217 -33.88 -12.24 10.86
CA TRP A 217 -32.63 -13.00 10.90
C TRP A 217 -32.89 -14.51 10.89
N LEU A 218 -31.95 -15.24 10.33
CA LEU A 218 -31.74 -16.67 10.50
C LEU A 218 -30.35 -16.88 11.10
N TRP A 219 -30.13 -18.03 11.72
CA TRP A 219 -28.88 -18.38 12.34
C TRP A 219 -28.27 -19.58 11.62
N LEU A 220 -27.01 -19.45 11.24
CA LEU A 220 -26.18 -20.54 10.76
C LEU A 220 -25.34 -21.04 11.93
N TYR A 221 -25.63 -22.24 12.40
CA TYR A 221 -24.75 -22.95 13.33
C TYR A 221 -23.69 -23.68 12.51
N GLY A 222 -22.42 -23.37 12.73
CA GLY A 222 -21.33 -23.91 11.93
C GLY A 222 -20.32 -24.66 12.80
N PHE A 223 -20.14 -25.94 12.51
CA PHE A 223 -19.09 -26.79 13.08
C PHE A 223 -17.98 -26.95 12.05
N VAL A 224 -16.73 -26.82 12.51
CA VAL A 224 -15.55 -27.04 11.68
C VAL A 224 -14.53 -27.90 12.41
N ARG A 225 -13.97 -28.86 11.69
CA ARG A 225 -12.80 -29.62 12.13
C ARG A 225 -11.53 -28.92 11.62
N PRO A 226 -10.75 -28.25 12.49
CA PRO A 226 -9.62 -27.43 12.02
C PRO A 226 -8.52 -28.23 11.31
N GLU A 227 -8.34 -29.50 11.66
CA GLU A 227 -7.32 -30.37 11.07
C GLU A 227 -7.59 -30.70 9.59
N THR A 228 -8.86 -30.88 9.21
CA THR A 228 -9.25 -31.36 7.87
C THR A 228 -10.00 -30.33 7.05
N GLY A 229 -10.57 -29.30 7.69
CA GLY A 229 -11.50 -28.36 7.08
C GLY A 229 -12.89 -28.95 6.85
N GLU A 230 -13.19 -30.13 7.41
CA GLU A 230 -14.53 -30.73 7.37
C GLU A 230 -15.52 -29.83 8.11
N THR A 231 -16.69 -29.61 7.52
CA THR A 231 -17.72 -28.73 8.08
C THR A 231 -19.07 -29.43 8.17
N TYR A 232 -19.83 -29.05 9.20
CA TYR A 232 -21.19 -29.49 9.41
C TYR A 232 -22.01 -28.31 9.90
N TRP A 233 -23.23 -28.10 9.39
CA TRP A 233 -23.94 -26.85 9.65
C TRP A 233 -25.46 -26.97 9.57
N TRP A 234 -26.13 -26.03 10.25
CA TRP A 234 -27.59 -25.93 10.30
C TRP A 234 -28.05 -24.50 10.09
N ILE A 235 -29.16 -24.32 9.38
CA ILE A 235 -29.85 -23.04 9.29
C ILE A 235 -31.12 -23.11 10.12
N ILE A 236 -31.20 -22.30 11.18
CA ILE A 236 -32.25 -22.35 12.20
C ILE A 236 -32.81 -20.94 12.42
N PRO A 237 -34.13 -20.78 12.65
CA PRO A 237 -34.73 -19.44 12.79
C PRO A 237 -34.34 -18.69 14.08
N TYR A 238 -33.89 -19.39 15.13
CA TYR A 238 -33.62 -18.78 16.43
C TYR A 238 -32.34 -19.33 17.05
N VAL A 239 -31.71 -18.50 17.89
CA VAL A 239 -30.64 -18.92 18.80
C VAL A 239 -31.21 -19.05 20.21
N ASN A 240 -31.18 -20.25 20.78
CA ASN A 240 -31.52 -20.49 22.18
C ASN A 240 -30.96 -21.84 22.66
N THR A 241 -30.90 -21.97 23.97
CA THR A 241 -30.39 -23.14 24.70
C THR A 241 -31.05 -24.47 24.31
N THR A 242 -32.37 -24.47 24.07
CA THR A 242 -33.12 -25.67 23.68
C THR A 242 -32.75 -26.14 22.27
N LEU A 243 -32.68 -25.22 21.32
CA LEU A 243 -32.29 -25.53 19.94
C LEU A 243 -30.83 -25.94 19.87
N PHE A 244 -29.94 -25.26 20.60
CA PHE A 244 -28.54 -25.62 20.68
C PHE A 244 -28.34 -27.05 21.21
N SER A 245 -29.04 -27.42 22.28
CA SER A 245 -29.02 -28.80 22.80
C SER A 245 -29.40 -29.84 21.75
N ARG A 246 -30.43 -29.55 20.95
CA ARG A 246 -30.89 -30.46 19.90
C ARG A 246 -29.87 -30.57 18.79
N VAL A 247 -29.26 -29.46 18.38
CA VAL A 247 -28.17 -29.45 17.38
C VAL A 247 -27.01 -30.30 17.86
N LEU A 248 -26.61 -30.19 19.14
CA LEU A 248 -25.54 -31.01 19.71
C LEU A 248 -25.91 -32.50 19.75
N GLN A 249 -27.16 -32.85 20.06
CA GLN A 249 -27.63 -34.24 20.04
C GLN A 249 -27.61 -34.83 18.63
N GLU A 250 -28.12 -34.10 17.64
CA GLU A 250 -28.09 -34.50 16.23
C GLU A 250 -26.65 -34.61 15.72
N PHE A 251 -25.79 -33.65 16.07
CA PHE A 251 -24.35 -33.70 15.76
C PHE A 251 -23.70 -34.95 16.35
N ALA A 252 -23.97 -35.26 17.62
CA ALA A 252 -23.44 -36.46 18.26
C ALA A 252 -23.94 -37.76 17.61
N ALA A 253 -25.20 -37.80 17.19
CA ALA A 253 -25.79 -38.93 16.49
C ALA A 253 -25.17 -39.14 15.10
N GLU A 254 -24.99 -38.06 14.33
CA GLU A 254 -24.40 -38.06 13.00
C GLU A 254 -22.95 -38.59 13.03
N PHE A 255 -22.14 -38.06 13.95
CA PHE A 255 -20.76 -38.50 14.15
C PHE A 255 -20.63 -39.76 15.02
N LYS A 256 -21.75 -40.40 15.39
CA LYS A 256 -21.81 -41.65 16.15
C LYS A 256 -20.93 -41.63 17.40
N LEU A 257 -21.00 -40.53 18.15
CA LEU A 257 -20.22 -40.36 19.37
C LEU A 257 -20.57 -41.43 20.40
N GLY A 258 -19.55 -41.92 21.08
CA GLY A 258 -19.68 -43.05 21.99
C GLY A 258 -18.33 -43.51 22.53
N PRO A 259 -18.24 -44.74 23.08
CA PRO A 259 -17.03 -45.21 23.75
C PRO A 259 -15.76 -45.13 22.91
N ASN A 260 -15.90 -45.34 21.59
CA ASN A 260 -14.78 -45.42 20.64
C ASN A 260 -14.57 -44.13 19.83
N GLN A 261 -15.42 -43.11 19.99
CA GLN A 261 -15.29 -41.85 19.24
C GLN A 261 -15.71 -40.67 20.12
N HIS A 262 -14.76 -39.77 20.36
CA HIS A 262 -14.94 -38.58 21.20
C HIS A 262 -14.64 -37.32 20.40
N ILE A 263 -15.43 -36.27 20.62
CA ILE A 263 -15.17 -34.94 20.09
C ILE A 263 -14.92 -33.98 21.25
N MET A 264 -13.79 -33.29 21.20
CA MET A 264 -13.56 -32.08 21.97
C MET A 264 -14.12 -30.91 21.17
N LEU A 265 -15.24 -30.36 21.62
CA LEU A 265 -15.89 -29.22 20.96
C LEU A 265 -15.47 -27.91 21.65
N VAL A 266 -14.94 -26.98 20.87
CA VAL A 266 -14.64 -25.62 21.30
C VAL A 266 -15.82 -24.74 20.93
N VAL A 267 -16.45 -24.16 21.95
CA VAL A 267 -17.54 -23.18 21.83
C VAL A 267 -17.11 -21.88 22.51
N ASP A 268 -17.69 -20.75 22.10
CA ASP A 268 -17.52 -19.51 22.83
C ASP A 268 -18.32 -19.51 24.15
N GLN A 269 -18.20 -18.47 24.97
CA GLN A 269 -18.93 -18.36 26.24
C GLN A 269 -20.23 -17.56 26.12
N ALA A 270 -20.94 -17.66 24.98
CA ALA A 270 -22.24 -17.03 24.83
C ALA A 270 -23.25 -17.56 25.88
N GLY A 271 -24.14 -16.68 26.35
CA GLY A 271 -25.06 -16.99 27.44
C GLY A 271 -26.00 -18.18 27.19
N TRP A 272 -26.22 -18.55 25.92
CA TRP A 272 -27.05 -19.70 25.53
C TRP A 272 -26.27 -21.03 25.44
N HIS A 273 -24.93 -21.00 25.47
CA HIS A 273 -24.06 -22.18 25.61
C HIS A 273 -24.04 -22.73 27.04
N GLY A 274 -24.70 -22.06 27.98
CA GLY A 274 -24.84 -22.46 29.37
C GLY A 274 -25.68 -23.72 29.56
N ILE A 275 -25.17 -24.87 29.10
CA ILE A 275 -25.62 -26.19 29.51
C ILE A 275 -24.38 -27.06 29.67
N SER A 276 -24.28 -27.70 30.82
CA SER A 276 -23.37 -28.82 31.06
C SER A 276 -23.87 -30.06 30.30
N VAL A 277 -23.84 -30.04 28.97
CA VAL A 277 -24.16 -31.22 28.17
C VAL A 277 -22.91 -32.09 28.11
N ARG A 278 -22.85 -33.10 28.95
CA ARG A 278 -22.02 -34.29 28.67
C ARG A 278 -22.85 -35.18 27.74
N ILE A 279 -22.58 -35.11 26.44
CA ILE A 279 -23.00 -36.16 25.47
C ILE A 279 -21.87 -37.19 25.40
#